data_AF-A0A497SEM5-F1
#
_entry.id   AF-A0A497SEM5-F1
#
_cell.length_a   1.000
_cell.length_b   1.000
_cell.length_c   1.000
_cell.angle_alpha   90.00
_cell.angle_beta   90.00
_cell.angle_gamma   90.00
#
_symmetry.space_group_name_H-M   'P 1'
#
loop_
_entity.id
_entity.type
_entity.pdbx_description
1 polymer ?
#
loop_
_entity_poly.entity_id
_entity_poly.type
_entity_poly.pdbx_seq_one_letter_code
_entity_poly.pdbx_strand_id
1 'polypeptide(L)'
;MISSFIENIEKEIRNVENSQIIVEGKKDREVLEKLGFKNVVEISGKSLSEILKEIKKDSVILLTDFDSEGEKLAKRLYNFLKIYGIKVDEF
;
A
#
# COMPACT_ATOMS: atom_id res chain seq x y z
N MET A 1 -27.25 -9.02 10.57
CA MET A 1 -26.34 -8.14 11.34
C MET A 1 -24.96 -8.79 11.51
N ILE A 2 -24.86 -10.04 12.00
CA ILE A 2 -23.58 -10.77 12.05
C ILE A 2 -23.09 -11.17 10.66
N SER A 3 -23.95 -11.71 9.79
CA SER A 3 -23.56 -12.14 8.43
C SER A 3 -22.97 -11.00 7.58
N SER A 4 -23.63 -9.84 7.59
CA SER A 4 -23.15 -8.63 6.91
C SER A 4 -21.79 -8.13 7.44
N PHE A 5 -21.52 -8.34 8.72
CA PHE A 5 -20.23 -7.98 9.31
C PHE A 5 -19.11 -8.94 8.84
N ILE A 6 -19.39 -10.25 8.80
CA ILE A 6 -18.46 -11.25 8.28
C ILE A 6 -18.17 -11.00 6.79
N GLU A 7 -19.20 -10.72 5.99
CA GLU A 7 -19.05 -10.37 4.57
C GLU A 7 -18.14 -9.15 4.37
N ASN A 8 -18.28 -8.12 5.21
CA ASN A 8 -17.41 -6.95 5.17
C ASN A 8 -15.96 -7.30 5.52
N ILE A 9 -15.72 -8.12 6.54
CA ILE A 9 -14.37 -8.56 6.91
C ILE A 9 -13.73 -9.35 5.77
N GLU A 10 -14.45 -10.31 5.18
CA GLU A 10 -13.95 -11.09 4.04
C GLU A 10 -13.58 -10.20 2.85
N LYS A 11 -14.39 -9.17 2.59
CA LYS A 11 -14.11 -8.19 1.55
C LYS A 11 -12.82 -7.41 1.83
N GLU A 12 -12.62 -6.93 3.04
CA GLU A 12 -11.40 -6.19 3.40
C GLU A 12 -10.15 -7.09 3.35
N ILE A 13 -10.23 -8.33 3.83
CA ILE A 13 -9.14 -9.31 3.70
C ILE A 13 -8.78 -9.51 2.23
N ARG A 14 -9.77 -9.73 1.37
CA ARG A 14 -9.54 -9.89 -0.08
C ARG A 14 -8.96 -8.63 -0.71
N ASN A 15 -9.37 -7.43 -0.29
CA ASN A 15 -8.78 -6.18 -0.79
C ASN A 15 -7.29 -6.11 -0.48
N VAL A 16 -6.91 -6.46 0.77
CA VAL A 16 -5.52 -6.49 1.21
C VAL A 16 -4.70 -7.56 0.46
N GLU A 17 -5.23 -8.77 0.29
CA GLU A 17 -4.53 -9.85 -0.44
C GLU A 17 -4.32 -9.55 -1.93
N ASN A 18 -5.26 -8.83 -2.54
CA ASN A 18 -5.18 -8.43 -3.95
C ASN A 18 -4.34 -7.17 -4.18
N SER A 19 -3.99 -6.44 -3.12
CA SER A 19 -3.20 -5.22 -3.20
C SER A 19 -1.75 -5.44 -2.80
N GLN A 20 -0.88 -4.53 -3.22
CA GLN A 20 0.47 -4.39 -2.68
C GLN A 20 0.51 -3.27 -1.66
N ILE A 21 1.20 -3.49 -0.54
CA ILE A 21 1.36 -2.48 0.49
C ILE A 21 2.63 -1.69 0.20
N ILE A 22 2.53 -0.36 0.19
CA ILE A 22 3.67 0.54 0.05
C ILE A 22 3.89 1.22 1.39
N VAL A 23 5.12 1.16 1.89
CA VAL A 23 5.55 1.80 3.16
C VAL A 23 6.72 2.74 2.91
N GLU A 24 6.91 3.71 3.81
CA GLU A 24 8.02 4.64 3.71
C GLU A 24 9.38 3.95 3.94
N GLY A 25 9.50 3.16 5.00
CA GLY A 25 10.77 2.66 5.49
C GLY A 25 10.93 1.14 5.48
N LYS A 26 12.20 0.72 5.49
CA LYS A 26 12.58 -0.70 5.62
C LYS A 26 12.06 -1.34 6.91
N LYS A 27 12.04 -0.59 8.02
CA LYS A 27 11.57 -1.10 9.32
C LYS A 27 10.10 -1.49 9.27
N ASP A 28 9.26 -0.66 8.65
CA ASP A 28 7.82 -0.91 8.52
C ASP A 28 7.57 -2.15 7.67
N ARG A 29 8.34 -2.30 6.59
CA ARG A 29 8.34 -3.49 5.75
C ARG A 29 8.68 -4.74 6.55
N GLU A 30 9.78 -4.72 7.30
CA GLU A 30 10.20 -5.85 8.15
C GLU A 30 9.15 -6.20 9.21
N VAL A 31 8.45 -5.22 9.78
CA VAL A 31 7.36 -5.44 10.75
C VAL A 31 6.15 -6.09 10.08
N LEU A 32 5.70 -5.57 8.93
CA LEU A 32 4.56 -6.13 8.20
C LEU A 32 4.88 -7.54 7.67
N GLU A 33 6.09 -7.78 7.19
CA GLU A 33 6.55 -9.12 6.79
C GLU A 33 6.47 -10.12 7.96
N LYS A 34 6.86 -9.70 9.17
CA LYS A 34 6.72 -10.52 10.40
C LYS A 34 5.28 -10.78 10.80
N LEU A 35 4.37 -9.86 10.48
CA LEU A 35 2.92 -10.02 10.70
C LEU A 35 2.25 -10.89 9.62
N GLY A 36 2.99 -11.35 8.60
CA GLY A 36 2.50 -12.26 7.58
C GLY A 36 2.10 -11.59 6.26
N PHE A 37 2.30 -10.28 6.12
CA PHE A 37 2.10 -9.59 4.85
C PHE A 37 3.22 -9.94 3.87
N LYS A 38 2.87 -10.41 2.68
CA LYS A 38 3.85 -10.93 1.69
C LYS A 38 4.21 -9.95 0.58
N ASN A 39 3.42 -8.90 0.41
CA ASN A 39 3.45 -8.02 -0.76
C ASN A 39 3.76 -6.59 -0.33
N VAL A 40 4.86 -6.37 0.39
CA VAL A 40 5.22 -5.06 0.94
C VAL A 40 6.41 -4.46 0.18
N VAL A 41 6.31 -3.20 -0.21
CA VAL A 41 7.31 -2.43 -0.96
C VAL A 41 7.70 -1.21 -0.15
N GLU A 42 8.98 -1.03 0.15
CA GLU A 42 9.50 0.18 0.79
C GLU A 42 9.92 1.25 -0.23
N ILE A 43 9.66 2.52 0.09
CA ILE A 43 9.98 3.68 -0.75
C ILE A 43 11.41 4.20 -0.51
N SER A 44 11.90 4.14 0.74
CA SER A 44 13.16 4.76 1.14
C SER A 44 14.34 4.29 0.29
N GLY A 45 15.10 5.25 -0.25
CA GLY A 45 16.26 4.98 -1.09
C GLY A 45 15.95 4.59 -2.54
N LYS A 46 14.66 4.58 -2.95
CA LYS A 46 14.24 4.25 -4.31
C LYS A 46 13.67 5.45 -5.05
N SER A 47 13.92 5.49 -6.35
CA SER A 47 13.21 6.39 -7.27
C SER A 47 11.80 5.89 -7.55
N LEU A 48 10.90 6.79 -8.00
CA LEU A 48 9.53 6.43 -8.38
C LEU A 48 9.49 5.35 -9.49
N SER A 49 10.45 5.38 -10.42
CA SER A 49 10.57 4.39 -11.48
C SER A 49 10.99 3.01 -10.98
N GLU A 50 11.75 2.93 -9.89
CA GLU A 50 12.09 1.66 -9.25
C GLU A 50 10.88 1.08 -8.52
N ILE A 51 10.15 1.93 -7.78
CA ILE A 51 8.90 1.52 -7.12
C ILE A 51 7.91 0.97 -8.14
N LEU A 52 7.75 1.64 -9.29
CA LEU A 52 6.85 1.18 -10.35
C LEU A 52 7.18 -0.24 -10.85
N LYS A 53 8.46 -0.61 -10.93
CA LYS A 53 8.89 -1.96 -11.34
C LYS A 53 8.61 -3.03 -10.29
N GLU A 54 8.51 -2.63 -9.02
CA GLU A 54 8.20 -3.53 -7.92
C GLU A 54 6.69 -3.76 -7.76
N ILE A 55 5.86 -2.88 -8.33
CA ILE A 55 4.41 -3.06 -8.38
C ILE A 55 4.04 -4.13 -9.41
N LYS A 56 3.44 -5.21 -8.92
CA LYS A 56 2.96 -6.39 -9.64
C LYS A 56 1.44 -6.56 -9.53
N LYS A 57 0.75 -5.66 -8.82
CA LYS A 57 -0.71 -5.67 -8.61
C LYS A 57 -1.32 -4.40 -9.20
N ASP A 58 -2.58 -4.51 -9.62
CA ASP A 58 -3.33 -3.36 -10.17
C ASP A 58 -3.79 -2.39 -9.09
N SER A 59 -3.73 -2.79 -7.82
CA SER A 59 -4.02 -1.96 -6.66
C SER A 59 -2.88 -1.95 -5.65
N VAL A 60 -2.69 -0.78 -5.03
CA VAL A 60 -1.76 -0.59 -3.92
C VAL A 60 -2.46 0.07 -2.74
N ILE A 61 -2.04 -0.31 -1.54
CA ILE A 61 -2.41 0.32 -0.27
C ILE A 61 -1.20 1.13 0.16
N LEU A 62 -1.37 2.43 0.35
CA LEU A 62 -0.29 3.28 0.84
C LEU A 62 -0.40 3.44 2.36
N LEU A 63 0.66 3.09 3.08
CA LEU A 63 0.80 3.27 4.52
C LEU A 63 1.95 4.26 4.78
N THR A 64 1.59 5.52 4.98
CA THR A 64 2.50 6.61 5.36
C THR A 64 2.28 7.03 6.80
N ASP A 65 3.25 7.75 7.36
CA ASP A 65 3.05 8.37 8.66
C ASP A 65 1.97 9.48 8.56
N PHE A 66 1.15 9.62 9.61
CA PHE A 66 0.10 10.65 9.69
C PHE A 66 0.70 12.02 10.06
N ASP A 67 1.71 12.46 9.31
CA ASP A 67 2.34 13.76 9.43
C ASP A 67 2.37 14.50 8.08
N SER A 68 2.82 15.75 8.10
CA SER A 68 2.83 16.61 6.91
C SER A 68 3.76 16.12 5.80
N GLU A 69 4.82 15.38 6.13
CA GLU A 69 5.75 14.83 5.14
C GLU A 69 5.19 13.55 4.53
N GLY A 70 4.63 12.66 5.36
CA GLY A 70 3.89 11.47 4.93
C GLY A 70 2.74 11.84 3.99
N GLU A 71 1.94 12.88 4.32
CA GLU A 71 0.88 13.38 3.44
C GLU A 71 1.38 13.87 2.07
N LYS A 72 2.51 14.57 2.04
CA LYS A 72 3.10 15.06 0.79
C LYS A 72 3.60 13.90 -0.07
N LEU A 73 4.25 12.93 0.58
CA LEU A 73 4.72 11.71 -0.07
C LEU A 73 3.54 10.93 -0.65
N ALA A 74 2.46 10.78 0.11
CA ALA A 74 1.25 10.12 -0.31
C ALA A 74 0.62 10.77 -1.53
N LYS A 75 0.41 12.09 -1.49
CA LYS A 75 -0.11 12.84 -2.64
C LYS A 75 0.78 12.71 -3.87
N ARG A 76 2.10 12.71 -3.71
CA ARG A 76 3.04 12.54 -4.83
C ARG A 76 2.95 11.15 -5.45
N LEU A 77 2.92 10.11 -4.62
CA LEU A 77 2.81 8.72 -5.08
C LEU A 77 1.45 8.45 -5.71
N TYR A 78 0.36 8.91 -5.10
CA TYR A 78 -0.98 8.81 -5.64
C TYR A 78 -1.04 9.36 -7.08
N ASN A 79 -0.57 10.59 -7.28
CA ASN A 79 -0.58 11.22 -8.59
C ASN A 79 0.31 10.48 -9.60
N PHE A 80 1.49 10.03 -9.16
CA PHE A 80 2.40 9.27 -10.01
C PHE A 80 1.79 7.94 -10.46
N LEU A 81 1.28 7.13 -9.53
CA LEU A 81 0.75 5.80 -9.80
C LEU A 81 -0.56 5.84 -10.61
N LYS A 82 -1.38 6.87 -10.39
CA LYS A 82 -2.61 7.10 -11.16
C LYS A 82 -2.35 7.31 -12.65
N ILE A 83 -1.23 7.95 -13.02
CA ILE A 83 -0.83 8.12 -14.43
C ILE A 83 -0.60 6.76 -15.11
N TYR A 84 -0.15 5.76 -14.36
CA TYR A 84 0.07 4.39 -14.84
C TYR A 84 -1.15 3.47 -14.68
N GLY A 85 -2.31 4.01 -14.30
CA GLY A 85 -3.55 3.24 -14.16
C GLY A 85 -3.61 2.35 -12.91
N ILE A 86 -2.69 2.53 -11.96
CA ILE A 86 -2.67 1.76 -10.71
C ILE A 86 -3.67 2.39 -9.74
N LYS A 87 -4.55 1.57 -9.16
CA LYS A 87 -5.50 1.99 -8.13
C LYS A 87 -4.75 2.19 -6.81
N VAL A 88 -4.94 3.33 -6.17
CA VAL A 88 -4.34 3.63 -4.87
C VAL A 88 -5.46 3.77 -3.85
N ASP A 89 -5.41 2.92 -2.82
CA ASP A 89 -6.24 3.04 -1.62
C ASP A 89 -5.37 3.64 -0.51
N GLU A 90 -5.83 4.75 0.08
CA GLU A 90 -5.17 5.45 1.18
C GLU A 90 -5.79 4.99 2.50
N PHE A 91 -4.95 4.64 3.48
CA PHE A 91 -5.36 4.23 4.83
C PHE A 91 -4.64 5.04 5.91
#